data_AF-A0A3B1D101-F1
#
_entry.id   AF-A0A3B1D101-F1
#
_cell.length_a   1.000
_cell.length_b   1.000
_cell.length_c   1.000
_cell.angle_alpha   90.00
_cell.angle_beta   90.00
_cell.angle_gamma   90.00
#
_symmetry.space_group_name_H-M   'P 1'
#
loop_
_entity.id
_entity.type
_entity.pdbx_description
1 polymer ?
#
loop_
_entity_poly.entity_id
_entity_poly.type
_entity_poly.pdbx_seq_one_letter_code
_entity_poly.pdbx_strand_id
1 'polypeptide(L)'
;MSPIILKRIQRLLHRRELRYPFTLMAVLFGMILIFASVFSVFEENATFADGLWTAYITVTTIGYGDYSADTLAGRGVTVLTSLFGIGCFAVFTGIIVEKALQRRMRKMKGEGSYTGDGHLVIVNVPSYDQTQDLLKELDLSPDFSDLSRVVVASALPDNDKEIPDMLATEVDGFIMGLPSTVETLKRAN
;
A
#
# COMPACT_ATOMS: atom_id res chain seq x y z
N MET A 1 17.99 -12.64 18.79
CA MET A 1 17.12 -12.46 17.60
C MET A 1 16.70 -13.84 17.12
N SER A 2 15.41 -14.18 17.13
CA SER A 2 14.98 -15.58 16.96
C SER A 2 15.13 -16.08 15.50
N PRO A 3 15.58 -17.33 15.28
CA PRO A 3 15.77 -17.90 13.93
C PRO A 3 14.47 -18.03 13.13
N ILE A 4 13.31 -17.93 13.78
CA ILE A 4 11.98 -17.96 13.17
C ILE A 4 11.70 -16.66 12.41
N ILE A 5 12.05 -15.51 12.99
CA ILE A 5 11.88 -14.20 12.36
C ILE A 5 12.76 -14.11 11.11
N LEU A 6 14.00 -14.59 11.19
CA LEU A 6 14.94 -14.60 10.05
C LEU A 6 14.43 -15.48 8.88
N LYS A 7 13.90 -16.67 9.18
CA LYS A 7 13.28 -17.55 8.17
C LYS A 7 11.98 -16.99 7.59
N ARG A 8 11.25 -16.14 8.34
CA ARG A 8 10.04 -15.46 7.86
C ARG A 8 10.41 -14.29 6.94
N ILE A 9 11.43 -13.51 7.31
CA ILE A 9 12.00 -12.43 6.49
C ILE A 9 12.60 -12.98 5.19
N GLN A 10 13.38 -14.08 5.26
CA GLN A 10 13.92 -14.73 4.06
C GLN A 10 12.82 -15.23 3.11
N ARG A 11 11.74 -15.82 3.64
CA ARG A 11 10.61 -16.27 2.82
C ARG A 11 9.80 -15.12 2.19
N LEU A 12 9.74 -13.97 2.86
CA LEU A 12 9.11 -12.76 2.31
C LEU A 12 9.99 -12.12 1.23
N LEU A 13 11.30 -12.04 1.43
CA LEU A 13 12.26 -11.52 0.45
C LEU A 13 12.35 -12.39 -0.82
N HIS A 14 12.07 -13.69 -0.73
CA HIS A 14 12.12 -14.61 -1.87
C HIS A 14 10.86 -14.60 -2.74
N ARG A 15 9.79 -13.89 -2.36
CA ARG A 15 8.62 -13.75 -3.24
C ARG A 15 8.98 -12.82 -4.39
N ARG A 16 8.83 -13.30 -5.63
CA ARG A 16 9.13 -12.52 -6.86
C ARG A 16 8.47 -11.13 -6.85
N GLU A 17 7.26 -11.02 -6.30
CA GLU A 17 6.48 -9.77 -6.20
C GLU A 17 7.02 -8.73 -5.20
N LEU A 18 7.89 -9.15 -4.26
CA LEU A 18 8.58 -8.24 -3.35
C LEU A 18 9.97 -7.87 -3.91
N ARG A 19 10.62 -8.76 -4.66
CA ARG A 19 11.96 -8.51 -5.22
C ARG A 19 12.00 -7.29 -6.14
N TYR A 20 11.05 -7.15 -7.06
CA TYR A 20 11.04 -6.05 -8.04
C TYR A 20 11.04 -4.63 -7.42
N PRO A 21 10.13 -4.26 -6.49
CA PRO A 21 10.17 -2.94 -5.88
C PRO A 21 11.43 -2.69 -5.04
N PHE A 22 11.96 -3.73 -4.36
CA PHE A 22 13.24 -3.59 -3.64
C PHE A 22 14.42 -3.35 -4.58
N THR A 23 14.47 -4.06 -5.71
CA THR A 23 15.50 -3.85 -6.74
C THR A 23 15.38 -2.45 -7.35
N LEU A 24 14.17 -1.99 -7.68
CA LEU A 24 13.95 -0.65 -8.22
C LEU A 24 14.36 0.44 -7.22
N MET A 25 14.06 0.26 -5.93
CA MET A 25 14.47 1.19 -4.88
C MET A 25 16.00 1.23 -4.72
N ALA A 26 16.68 0.08 -4.80
CA ALA A 26 18.14 0.02 -4.77
C ALA A 26 18.77 0.71 -6.00
N VAL A 27 18.18 0.57 -7.18
CA VAL A 27 18.62 1.26 -8.41
C VAL A 27 18.43 2.77 -8.29
N LEU A 28 17.25 3.23 -7.83
CA LEU A 28 16.98 4.65 -7.57
C LEU A 28 17.98 5.23 -6.57
N PHE A 29 18.21 4.55 -5.45
CA PHE A 29 19.17 4.97 -4.44
C PHE A 29 20.59 5.03 -4.99
N GLY A 30 21.00 4.03 -5.78
CA GLY A 30 22.29 4.03 -6.46
C GLY A 30 22.45 5.19 -7.45
N MET A 31 21.42 5.49 -8.24
CA MET A 31 21.42 6.64 -9.16
C MET A 31 21.57 7.97 -8.41
N ILE A 32 20.86 8.14 -7.29
CA ILE A 32 20.97 9.32 -6.43
C ILE A 32 22.39 9.48 -5.87
N LEU A 33 23.01 8.40 -5.40
CA LEU A 33 24.39 8.43 -4.89
C LEU A 33 25.42 8.75 -5.97
N ILE A 34 25.26 8.17 -7.16
CA ILE A 34 26.13 8.43 -8.31
C ILE A 34 25.99 9.90 -8.72
N PHE A 35 24.76 10.40 -8.84
CA PHE A 35 24.52 11.82 -9.14
C PHE A 35 25.17 12.71 -8.10
N ALA A 36 24.93 12.48 -6.81
CA ALA A 36 25.47 13.31 -5.74
C ALA A 36 27.00 13.35 -5.75
N SER A 37 27.64 12.21 -5.99
CA SER A 37 29.09 12.10 -6.13
C SER A 37 29.60 12.93 -7.31
N VAL A 38 29.02 12.73 -8.49
CA VAL A 38 29.42 13.41 -9.72
C VAL A 38 29.17 14.92 -9.61
N PHE A 39 28.00 15.33 -9.10
CA PHE A 39 27.62 16.72 -8.90
C PHE A 39 28.60 17.45 -7.98
N SER A 40 28.99 16.85 -6.84
CA SER A 40 29.95 17.44 -5.91
C SER A 40 31.39 17.56 -6.44
N VAL A 41 31.74 16.79 -7.48
CA VAL A 41 33.07 16.89 -8.12
C VAL A 41 33.09 17.96 -9.21
N PHE A 42 32.00 18.12 -9.95
CA PHE A 42 31.94 19.06 -11.08
C PHE A 42 31.46 20.46 -10.66
N GLU A 43 30.72 20.60 -9.57
CA GLU A 43 30.24 21.89 -9.07
C GLU A 43 31.06 22.31 -7.84
N GLU A 44 31.95 23.30 -8.00
CA GLU A 44 32.95 23.70 -6.99
C GLU A 44 32.35 24.16 -5.65
N ASN A 45 31.13 24.70 -5.67
CA ASN A 45 30.43 25.19 -4.47
C ASN A 45 29.42 24.20 -3.89
N ALA A 46 29.31 22.99 -4.45
CA ALA A 46 28.35 21.99 -4.02
C ALA A 46 29.00 20.88 -3.18
N THR A 47 28.46 20.63 -2.00
CA THR A 47 28.84 19.46 -1.21
C THR A 47 28.14 18.19 -1.73
N PHE A 48 28.61 17.02 -1.30
CA PHE A 48 27.91 15.76 -1.56
C PHE A 48 26.45 15.77 -1.03
N ALA A 49 26.21 16.44 0.10
CA ALA A 49 24.87 16.57 0.67
C ALA A 49 23.96 17.43 -0.22
N ASP A 50 24.50 18.50 -0.82
CA ASP A 50 23.78 19.34 -1.78
C ASP A 50 23.50 18.56 -3.07
N GLY A 51 24.43 17.71 -3.51
CA GLY A 51 24.23 16.78 -4.61
C GLY A 51 23.11 15.76 -4.32
N LEU A 52 23.05 15.21 -3.10
CA LEU A 52 21.96 14.31 -2.68
C LEU A 52 20.60 15.02 -2.67
N TRP A 53 20.57 16.24 -2.13
CA TRP A 53 19.38 17.07 -2.11
C TRP A 53 18.90 17.39 -3.52
N THR A 54 19.81 17.85 -4.39
CA THR A 54 19.54 18.17 -5.80
C THR A 54 19.02 16.94 -6.56
N ALA A 55 19.63 15.76 -6.36
CA ALA A 55 19.12 14.52 -6.93
C ALA A 55 17.70 14.21 -6.45
N TYR A 56 17.45 14.30 -5.15
CA TYR A 56 16.15 14.00 -4.57
C TYR A 56 15.05 14.90 -5.16
N ILE A 57 15.23 16.22 -5.16
CA ILE A 57 14.23 17.16 -5.67
C ILE A 57 14.04 17.06 -7.19
N THR A 58 15.07 16.64 -7.93
CA THR A 58 15.01 16.41 -9.38
C THR A 58 14.21 15.15 -9.70
N VAL A 59 14.54 14.02 -9.06
CA VAL A 59 13.89 12.72 -9.29
C VAL A 59 12.42 12.74 -8.86
N THR A 60 12.12 13.43 -7.76
CA THR A 60 10.75 13.61 -7.26
C THR A 60 9.98 14.71 -7.98
N THR A 61 10.59 15.41 -8.94
CA THR A 61 9.99 16.51 -9.70
C THR A 61 9.55 17.71 -8.85
N ILE A 62 10.10 17.87 -7.64
CA ILE A 62 9.87 19.03 -6.78
C ILE A 62 10.60 20.27 -7.33
N GLY A 63 11.88 20.12 -7.64
CA GLY A 63 12.68 21.12 -8.37
C GLY A 63 12.74 22.52 -7.73
N TYR A 64 13.09 22.62 -6.43
CA TYR A 64 13.25 23.94 -5.78
C TYR A 64 14.25 24.87 -6.47
N GLY A 65 15.29 24.31 -7.10
CA GLY A 65 16.27 25.10 -7.87
C GLY A 65 17.21 25.96 -7.02
N ASP A 66 17.32 25.65 -5.73
CA ASP A 66 18.26 26.26 -4.79
C ASP A 66 19.71 25.86 -5.05
N TYR A 67 19.92 24.65 -5.58
CA TYR A 67 21.19 24.19 -6.15
C TYR A 67 20.98 23.76 -7.60
N SER A 68 21.76 24.35 -8.52
CA SER A 68 21.67 24.07 -9.96
C SER A 68 23.05 23.80 -10.55
N ALA A 69 23.09 23.07 -11.67
CA ALA A 69 24.34 22.82 -12.37
C ALA A 69 24.78 24.04 -13.20
N ASP A 70 25.90 24.65 -12.80
CA ASP A 70 26.50 25.76 -13.52
C ASP A 70 27.44 25.26 -14.62
N THR A 71 28.08 24.11 -14.41
CA THR A 71 29.01 23.51 -15.37
C THR A 71 28.29 22.71 -16.46
N LEU A 72 28.92 22.60 -17.64
CA LEU A 72 28.41 21.78 -18.74
C LEU A 72 28.29 20.30 -18.33
N ALA A 73 29.24 19.80 -17.56
CA ALA A 73 29.25 18.43 -17.05
C ALA A 73 28.10 18.19 -16.05
N GLY A 74 27.93 19.09 -15.07
CA GLY A 74 26.82 19.03 -14.12
C GLY A 74 25.45 19.07 -14.81
N ARG A 75 25.31 19.88 -15.86
CA ARG A 75 24.07 19.94 -16.67
C ARG A 75 23.79 18.64 -17.39
N GLY A 76 24.81 18.04 -18.01
CA GLY A 76 24.68 16.73 -18.67
C GLY A 76 24.23 15.63 -17.70
N VAL A 77 24.82 15.61 -16.51
CA VAL A 77 24.49 14.65 -15.45
C VAL A 77 23.08 14.88 -14.91
N THR A 78 22.66 16.14 -14.76
CA THR A 78 21.29 16.51 -14.37
C THR A 78 20.26 16.05 -15.40
N VAL A 79 20.52 16.22 -16.70
CA VAL A 79 19.63 15.75 -17.78
C VAL A 79 19.49 14.23 -17.73
N LEU A 80 20.61 13.50 -17.61
CA LEU A 80 20.59 12.04 -17.55
C LEU A 80 19.83 11.53 -16.32
N THR A 81 20.13 12.07 -15.13
CA THR A 81 19.46 11.68 -13.89
C THR A 81 17.98 12.05 -13.91
N SER A 82 17.59 13.17 -14.52
CA SER A 82 16.19 13.52 -14.71
C SER A 82 15.47 12.48 -15.58
N LEU A 83 16.05 12.13 -16.74
CA LEU A 83 15.44 11.20 -17.69
C LEU A 83 15.21 9.81 -17.07
N PHE A 84 16.24 9.23 -16.44
CA PHE A 84 16.15 7.89 -15.86
C PHE A 84 15.49 7.88 -14.48
N GLY A 85 15.81 8.87 -13.64
CA GLY A 85 15.32 8.97 -12.27
C GLY A 85 13.82 9.18 -12.20
N ILE A 86 13.27 10.12 -12.98
CA ILE A 86 11.82 10.36 -13.01
C ILE A 86 11.07 9.11 -13.49
N GLY A 87 11.57 8.45 -14.53
CA GLY A 87 10.98 7.21 -15.04
C GLY A 87 10.97 6.10 -13.98
N CYS A 88 12.09 5.86 -13.30
CA CYS A 88 12.17 4.88 -12.22
C CYS A 88 11.26 5.24 -11.03
N PHE A 89 11.18 6.53 -10.66
CA PHE A 89 10.33 7.00 -9.56
C PHE A 89 8.84 6.86 -9.88
N ALA A 90 8.43 7.13 -11.13
CA ALA A 90 7.07 6.92 -11.60
C ALA A 90 6.66 5.44 -11.52
N VAL A 91 7.52 4.53 -11.98
CA VAL A 91 7.27 3.08 -11.86
C VAL A 91 7.17 2.65 -10.40
N PHE A 92 8.06 3.16 -9.54
CA PHE A 92 8.05 2.86 -8.10
C PHE A 92 6.73 3.27 -7.45
N THR A 93 6.28 4.49 -7.71
CA THR A 93 5.01 5.02 -7.22
C THR A 93 3.83 4.20 -7.75
N GLY A 94 3.85 3.82 -9.03
CA GLY A 94 2.83 2.96 -9.65
C GLY A 94 2.68 1.61 -8.93
N ILE A 95 3.79 0.95 -8.58
CA ILE A 95 3.76 -0.32 -7.84
C ILE A 95 3.13 -0.15 -6.45
N ILE A 96 3.41 0.96 -5.76
CA ILE A 96 2.81 1.25 -4.44
C ILE A 96 1.29 1.42 -4.58
N VAL A 97 0.86 2.24 -5.55
CA VAL A 97 -0.57 2.49 -5.81
C VAL A 97 -1.29 1.21 -6.20
N GLU A 98 -0.72 0.40 -7.11
CA GLU A 98 -1.30 -0.88 -7.51
C GLU A 98 -1.48 -1.81 -6.30
N LYS A 99 -0.45 -1.94 -5.45
CA LYS A 99 -0.54 -2.78 -4.24
C LYS A 99 -1.57 -2.25 -3.25
N ALA A 100 -1.69 -0.94 -3.09
CA ALA A 100 -2.72 -0.34 -2.25
C ALA A 100 -4.12 -0.62 -2.80
N LEU A 101 -4.30 -0.46 -4.11
CA LEU A 101 -5.57 -0.72 -4.80
C LEU A 101 -5.95 -2.19 -4.72
N GLN A 102 -5.03 -3.12 -5.01
CA GLN A 102 -5.27 -4.56 -4.91
C GLN A 102 -5.68 -4.97 -3.48
N ARG A 103 -5.03 -4.39 -2.45
CA ARG A 103 -5.44 -4.63 -1.05
C ARG A 103 -6.85 -4.13 -0.78
N ARG A 104 -7.21 -2.94 -1.27
CA ARG A 104 -8.56 -2.39 -1.14
C ARG A 104 -9.59 -3.29 -1.84
N MET A 105 -9.34 -3.67 -3.10
CA MET A 105 -10.22 -4.56 -3.86
C MET A 105 -10.41 -5.92 -3.18
N ARG A 106 -9.34 -6.53 -2.66
CA ARG A 106 -9.44 -7.79 -1.91
C ARG A 106 -10.31 -7.67 -0.66
N LYS A 107 -10.24 -6.53 0.05
CA LYS A 107 -11.12 -6.24 1.20
C LYS A 107 -12.57 -6.12 0.75
N MET A 108 -12.84 -5.35 -0.31
CA MET A 108 -14.20 -5.14 -0.83
C MET A 108 -14.81 -6.42 -1.43
N LYS A 109 -14.02 -7.32 -2.00
CA LYS A 109 -14.46 -8.65 -2.45
C LYS A 109 -14.60 -9.67 -1.32
N GLY A 110 -14.21 -9.31 -0.09
CA GLY A 110 -14.26 -10.23 1.04
C GLY A 110 -13.35 -11.44 0.88
N GLU A 111 -12.22 -11.29 0.18
CA GLU A 111 -11.21 -12.36 0.00
C GLU A 111 -10.26 -12.47 1.22
N GLY A 112 -10.37 -11.55 2.17
CA GLY A 112 -9.53 -11.48 3.36
C GLY A 112 -9.92 -12.45 4.48
N SER A 113 -9.26 -12.27 5.62
CA SER A 113 -9.57 -12.88 6.91
C SER A 113 -9.51 -11.79 7.99
N TYR A 114 -10.35 -11.91 8.99
CA TYR A 114 -10.36 -11.05 10.18
C TYR A 114 -9.54 -11.70 11.31
N THR A 115 -8.87 -10.89 12.14
CA THR A 115 -7.98 -11.38 13.21
C THR A 115 -8.12 -10.51 14.48
N GLY A 116 -9.35 -10.21 14.88
CA GLY A 116 -9.66 -9.58 16.16
C GLY A 116 -10.43 -10.54 17.06
N ASP A 117 -10.39 -10.30 18.36
CA ASP A 117 -11.12 -11.09 19.36
C ASP A 117 -12.35 -10.30 19.85
N GLY A 118 -13.41 -11.00 20.26
CA GLY A 118 -14.61 -10.36 20.81
C GLY A 118 -15.39 -9.53 19.78
N HIS A 119 -15.65 -10.10 18.61
CA HIS A 119 -16.38 -9.44 17.52
C HIS A 119 -17.73 -10.10 17.24
N LEU A 120 -18.61 -9.33 16.62
CA LEU A 120 -19.90 -9.79 16.12
C LEU A 120 -19.74 -10.33 14.69
N VAL A 121 -20.25 -11.53 14.44
CA VAL A 121 -20.33 -12.10 13.10
C VAL A 121 -21.76 -11.93 12.57
N ILE A 122 -21.91 -11.05 11.57
CA ILE A 122 -23.18 -10.82 10.88
C ILE A 122 -23.22 -11.78 9.69
N VAL A 123 -24.18 -12.71 9.72
CA VAL A 123 -24.33 -13.73 8.68
C VAL A 123 -25.37 -13.27 7.67
N ASN A 124 -24.96 -13.29 6.40
CA ASN A 124 -25.75 -12.91 5.23
C ASN A 124 -25.96 -11.38 5.07
N VAL A 125 -26.21 -10.95 3.84
CA VAL A 125 -26.56 -9.58 3.47
C VAL A 125 -27.76 -9.66 2.52
N PRO A 126 -28.99 -9.73 3.04
CA PRO A 126 -30.18 -9.89 2.20
C PRO A 126 -30.47 -8.65 1.34
N SER A 127 -30.21 -7.46 1.90
CA SER A 127 -30.31 -6.17 1.23
C SER A 127 -29.34 -5.20 1.91
N TYR A 128 -28.79 -4.25 1.16
CA TYR A 128 -27.88 -3.24 1.72
C TYR A 128 -28.58 -2.33 2.72
N ASP A 129 -29.79 -1.87 2.41
CA ASP A 129 -30.56 -0.99 3.30
C ASP A 129 -30.89 -1.66 4.64
N GLN A 130 -31.38 -2.92 4.59
CA GLN A 130 -31.67 -3.70 5.80
C GLN A 130 -30.43 -3.94 6.65
N THR A 131 -29.29 -4.17 6.00
CA THR A 131 -28.02 -4.40 6.71
C THR A 131 -27.55 -3.11 7.38
N GLN A 132 -27.65 -1.97 6.70
CA GLN A 132 -27.33 -0.68 7.30
C GLN A 132 -28.25 -0.32 8.47
N ASP A 133 -29.54 -0.61 8.36
CA ASP A 133 -30.47 -0.35 9.46
C ASP A 133 -30.16 -1.22 10.67
N LEU A 134 -29.82 -2.50 10.46
CA LEU A 134 -29.30 -3.36 11.53
C LEU A 134 -28.02 -2.79 12.17
N LEU A 135 -27.08 -2.31 11.36
CA LEU A 135 -25.83 -1.71 11.85
C LEU A 135 -26.10 -0.46 12.70
N LYS A 136 -27.03 0.41 12.28
CA LYS A 136 -27.46 1.57 13.07
C LYS A 136 -28.12 1.15 14.38
N GLU A 137 -28.97 0.13 14.39
CA GLU A 137 -29.61 -0.39 15.61
C GLU A 137 -28.58 -0.97 16.60
N LEU A 138 -27.57 -1.66 16.08
CA LEU A 138 -26.46 -2.18 16.88
C LEU A 138 -25.57 -1.07 17.43
N ASP A 139 -25.41 0.05 16.72
CA ASP A 139 -24.68 1.24 17.24
C ASP A 139 -25.41 1.89 18.42
N LEU A 140 -26.75 1.82 18.44
CA LEU A 140 -27.57 2.35 19.52
C LEU A 140 -27.64 1.43 20.75
N SER A 141 -27.17 0.19 20.61
CA SER A 141 -27.24 -0.82 21.66
C SER A 141 -25.97 -0.81 22.53
N PRO A 142 -26.06 -0.54 23.84
CA PRO A 142 -24.89 -0.43 24.72
C PRO A 142 -24.01 -1.68 24.77
N ASP A 143 -24.61 -2.85 24.54
CA ASP A 143 -23.92 -4.15 24.60
C ASP A 143 -23.10 -4.44 23.33
N PHE A 144 -23.36 -3.72 22.23
CA PHE A 144 -22.80 -4.03 20.91
C PHE A 144 -22.06 -2.85 20.25
N SER A 145 -22.17 -1.64 20.79
CA SER A 145 -21.59 -0.42 20.20
C SER A 145 -20.07 -0.47 20.05
N ASP A 146 -19.39 -1.18 20.96
CA ASP A 146 -17.91 -1.24 21.01
C ASP A 146 -17.34 -2.52 20.36
N LEU A 147 -18.20 -3.42 19.86
CA LEU A 147 -17.75 -4.67 19.27
C LEU A 147 -17.44 -4.48 17.79
N SER A 148 -16.29 -5.01 17.35
CA SER A 148 -15.97 -5.05 15.93
C SER A 148 -16.95 -5.92 15.16
N ARG A 149 -17.21 -5.56 13.91
CA ARG A 149 -18.24 -6.17 13.07
C ARG A 149 -17.63 -6.88 11.87
N VAL A 150 -17.93 -8.16 11.73
CA VAL A 150 -17.48 -8.99 10.61
C VAL A 150 -18.68 -9.52 9.86
N VAL A 151 -18.84 -9.09 8.62
CA VAL A 151 -19.91 -9.57 7.74
C VAL A 151 -19.42 -10.79 6.95
N VAL A 152 -20.22 -11.87 6.97
CA VAL A 152 -19.97 -13.09 6.21
C VAL A 152 -21.15 -13.33 5.27
N ALA A 153 -20.91 -13.32 3.96
CA ALA A 153 -21.97 -13.52 2.97
C ALA A 153 -21.52 -14.45 1.84
N SER A 154 -22.41 -15.33 1.38
CA SER A 154 -22.12 -16.21 0.23
C SER A 154 -22.36 -15.52 -1.11
N ALA A 155 -23.22 -14.51 -1.13
CA ALA A 155 -23.53 -13.67 -2.27
C ALA A 155 -23.93 -12.29 -1.75
N LEU A 156 -23.75 -11.27 -2.58
CA LEU A 156 -24.21 -9.91 -2.31
C LEU A 156 -25.55 -9.66 -3.03
N PRO A 157 -26.35 -8.69 -2.54
CA PRO A 157 -27.50 -8.17 -3.27
C PRO A 157 -27.12 -7.79 -4.71
N ASP A 158 -28.09 -7.89 -5.63
CA ASP A 158 -27.92 -7.57 -7.06
C ASP A 158 -26.78 -8.33 -7.78
N ASN A 159 -26.26 -9.39 -7.16
CA ASN A 159 -25.12 -10.17 -7.63
C ASN A 159 -23.85 -9.32 -7.79
N ASP A 160 -23.70 -8.32 -6.94
CA ASP A 160 -22.52 -7.48 -6.86
C ASP A 160 -21.28 -8.30 -6.48
N LYS A 161 -20.13 -7.89 -7.03
CA LYS A 161 -18.84 -8.55 -6.77
C LYS A 161 -18.11 -7.98 -5.56
N GLU A 162 -18.48 -6.77 -5.17
CA GLU A 162 -17.80 -5.96 -4.16
C GLU A 162 -18.85 -5.31 -3.27
N ILE A 163 -18.59 -5.23 -1.97
CA ILE A 163 -19.48 -4.48 -1.09
C ILE A 163 -19.40 -2.98 -1.40
N PRO A 164 -20.53 -2.25 -1.34
CA PRO A 164 -20.54 -0.82 -1.58
C PRO A 164 -19.76 -0.09 -0.48
N ASP A 165 -19.12 1.03 -0.84
CA ASP A 165 -18.23 1.80 0.05
C ASP A 165 -18.94 2.23 1.36
N MET A 166 -20.24 2.51 1.31
CA MET A 166 -21.07 2.84 2.48
C MET A 166 -21.07 1.72 3.53
N LEU A 167 -21.22 0.47 3.11
CA LEU A 167 -21.21 -0.67 4.03
C LEU A 167 -19.78 -1.04 4.42
N ALA A 168 -18.82 -0.90 3.49
CA ALA A 168 -17.41 -1.21 3.74
C ALA A 168 -16.73 -0.32 4.79
N THR A 169 -17.31 0.86 5.05
CA THR A 169 -16.84 1.81 6.06
C THR A 169 -17.49 1.59 7.43
N GLU A 170 -18.67 0.96 7.48
CA GLU A 170 -19.39 0.63 8.72
C GLU A 170 -18.98 -0.72 9.33
N VAL A 171 -18.20 -1.53 8.60
CA VAL A 171 -17.77 -2.88 9.03
C VAL A 171 -16.25 -3.03 9.06
N ASP A 172 -15.75 -3.72 10.08
CA ASP A 172 -14.32 -3.96 10.26
C ASP A 172 -13.80 -5.06 9.32
N GLY A 173 -14.63 -6.08 9.09
CA GLY A 173 -14.33 -7.22 8.24
C GLY A 173 -15.47 -7.56 7.29
N PHE A 174 -15.12 -7.94 6.06
CA PHE A 174 -16.04 -8.57 5.12
C PHE A 174 -15.40 -9.82 4.56
N ILE A 175 -16.17 -10.91 4.52
CA ILE A 175 -15.74 -12.23 4.11
C ILE A 175 -16.79 -12.83 3.18
N MET A 176 -16.37 -13.10 1.95
CA MET A 176 -17.18 -13.83 0.99
C MET A 176 -16.96 -15.33 1.18
N GLY A 177 -18.06 -16.07 1.39
CA GLY A 177 -18.05 -17.52 1.58
C GLY A 177 -19.36 -18.06 2.17
N LEU A 178 -19.55 -19.39 2.09
CA LEU A 178 -20.72 -20.04 2.69
C LEU A 178 -20.60 -20.04 4.22
N PRO A 179 -21.54 -19.43 4.96
CA PRO A 179 -21.48 -19.38 6.42
C PRO A 179 -21.51 -20.76 7.11
N SER A 180 -22.03 -21.77 6.41
CA SER A 180 -22.06 -23.16 6.87
C SER A 180 -20.70 -23.87 6.79
N THR A 181 -19.71 -23.28 6.12
CA THR A 181 -18.39 -23.89 5.94
C THR A 181 -17.43 -23.47 7.04
N VAL A 182 -16.77 -24.46 7.66
CA VAL A 182 -15.76 -24.23 8.70
C VAL A 182 -14.61 -23.36 8.19
N GLU A 183 -14.25 -23.46 6.91
CA GLU A 183 -13.22 -22.62 6.30
C GLU A 183 -13.59 -21.13 6.33
N THR A 184 -14.83 -20.79 6.00
CA THR A 184 -15.31 -19.40 6.02
C THR A 184 -15.37 -18.86 7.44
N LEU A 185 -15.87 -19.67 8.40
CA LEU A 185 -15.91 -19.28 9.81
C LEU A 185 -14.50 -19.08 10.36
N LYS A 186 -13.53 -19.94 10.04
CA LYS A 186 -12.12 -19.75 10.42
C LYS A 186 -11.51 -18.47 9.88
N ARG A 187 -11.95 -17.99 8.71
CA ARG A 187 -11.53 -16.69 8.17
C ARG A 187 -12.16 -15.53 8.93
N ALA A 188 -13.32 -15.75 9.55
CA ALA A 188 -14.02 -14.78 10.39
C ALA A 188 -13.55 -14.77 11.85
N ASN A 189 -12.58 -15.61 12.21
CA ASN A 189 -12.09 -15.88 13.56
C ASN A 189 -13.18 -16.47 14.46
#